data_AF-A0A9W9Y8E4-F1
#
_entry.id   AF-A0A9W9Y8E4-F1
#
_cell.length_a   1.000
_cell.length_b   1.000
_cell.length_c   1.000
_cell.angle_alpha   90.00
_cell.angle_beta   90.00
_cell.angle_gamma   90.00
#
_symmetry.space_group_name_H-M   'P 1'
#
loop_
_entity.id
_entity.type
_entity.pdbx_description
1 polymer ?
#
loop_
_entity_poly.entity_id
_entity_poly.type
_entity_poly.pdbx_seq_one_letter_code
_entity_poly.pdbx_strand_id
1 'polypeptide(L)'
;MSFPKQLSSPDCNPKMLLKKYLTRKVFDTLKDKKTSGGFTLVNLINSGLTNLDSSNGVYAGDEESYSVFAPLLNPIIEEYHSPYKLSDGHTSDMNPELVESTDLDPEGAFIRSTRIRVARNLKEYPLTPNLSKKQRVELEQNIVGVLKSLKGDLAGTYYLLSGMDEQTRQQLVNDHFLFKKGDRFLEAAGVNKEWPEGRGIFHNDSKTFLVWVNEEDQLRIISIEMGCDIKSVFNRLCEAVNELDKQLNFQHTKEHGYLSSCPTNLGTGMRASVHVKIPHASEHPDFQKICDEYHIQLRGIHGEHSESTEEDAGVFDINNRRRLGLSEVQCVTDMYNGVKKLLDIERAAVAEEQGKFPEALNKPEVKSLLNNYLTEDTFKELKDKKTARGSSPWNQINSGVCNLDSSTGVYASEQEAYTLFDPIIVDYHAPDKLVDRHVTDMNPDKVEAPDLDPEHKFIRSTRTV
;
A
#
# COMPACT_ATOMS: atom_id res chain seq x y z
N MET A 1 -14.09 27.79 -30.78
CA MET A 1 -13.59 26.40 -30.94
C MET A 1 -14.64 25.54 -31.63
N SER A 2 -14.27 24.60 -32.51
CA SER A 2 -15.20 23.59 -33.07
C SER A 2 -15.37 22.40 -32.12
N PHE A 3 -16.51 21.71 -32.18
CA PHE A 3 -16.73 20.48 -31.40
C PHE A 3 -15.63 19.43 -31.69
N PRO A 4 -15.02 18.79 -30.67
CA PRO A 4 -13.91 17.88 -30.87
C PRO A 4 -14.31 16.63 -31.65
N LYS A 5 -13.77 16.46 -32.86
CA LYS A 5 -14.04 15.29 -33.71
C LYS A 5 -13.36 14.02 -33.19
N GLN A 6 -12.30 14.17 -32.39
CA GLN A 6 -11.51 13.07 -31.84
C GLN A 6 -12.36 12.12 -30.97
N LEU A 7 -13.36 12.66 -30.25
CA LEU A 7 -14.27 11.86 -29.42
C LEU A 7 -15.16 10.92 -30.24
N SER A 8 -15.34 11.20 -31.54
CA SER A 8 -16.06 10.33 -32.46
C SER A 8 -15.17 9.25 -33.12
N SER A 9 -13.86 9.25 -32.84
CA SER A 9 -12.96 8.20 -33.35
C SER A 9 -13.39 6.82 -32.84
N PRO A 10 -13.34 5.77 -33.68
CA PRO A 10 -13.47 4.38 -33.22
C PRO A 10 -12.44 4.00 -32.15
N ASP A 11 -11.25 4.61 -32.19
CA ASP A 11 -10.16 4.35 -31.23
C ASP A 11 -10.38 5.03 -29.87
N CYS A 12 -11.40 5.88 -29.75
CA CYS A 12 -11.69 6.57 -28.50
C CYS A 12 -12.47 5.65 -27.55
N ASN A 13 -11.88 5.43 -26.37
CA ASN A 13 -12.39 4.57 -25.31
C ASN A 13 -13.90 4.81 -25.12
N PRO A 14 -14.74 3.78 -25.38
CA PRO A 14 -16.19 3.94 -25.32
C PRO A 14 -16.69 4.23 -23.90
N LYS A 15 -15.86 3.95 -22.87
CA LYS A 15 -16.15 4.21 -21.46
C LYS A 15 -15.60 5.55 -20.96
N MET A 16 -14.95 6.36 -21.80
CA MET A 16 -14.42 7.66 -21.38
C MET A 16 -15.56 8.59 -20.93
N LEU A 17 -15.51 9.08 -19.69
CA LEU A 17 -16.56 9.95 -19.15
C LEU A 17 -16.66 11.30 -19.88
N LEU A 18 -15.52 11.88 -20.28
CA LEU A 18 -15.51 13.06 -21.15
C LEU A 18 -16.29 12.82 -22.45
N LYS A 19 -16.05 11.69 -23.13
CA LYS A 19 -16.75 11.32 -24.37
C LYS A 19 -18.26 11.22 -24.14
N LYS A 20 -18.66 10.58 -23.03
CA LYS A 20 -20.06 10.36 -22.67
C LYS A 20 -20.81 11.67 -22.40
N TYR A 21 -20.17 12.62 -21.70
CA TYR A 21 -20.86 13.82 -21.19
C TYR A 21 -20.59 15.12 -21.94
N LEU A 22 -19.53 15.21 -22.75
CA LEU A 22 -19.31 16.36 -23.63
C LEU A 22 -20.21 16.27 -24.87
N THR A 23 -21.51 16.49 -24.68
CA THR A 23 -22.47 16.59 -25.78
C THR A 23 -22.29 17.91 -26.54
N ARG A 24 -22.82 17.99 -27.76
CA ARG A 24 -22.80 19.24 -28.55
C ARG A 24 -23.41 20.42 -27.78
N LYS A 25 -24.52 20.18 -27.07
CA LYS A 25 -25.20 21.18 -26.25
C LYS A 25 -24.31 21.67 -25.09
N VAL A 26 -23.68 20.75 -24.36
CA VAL A 26 -22.76 21.08 -23.26
C VAL A 26 -21.56 21.87 -23.80
N PHE A 27 -20.96 21.40 -24.90
CA PHE A 27 -19.86 22.10 -25.56
C PHE A 27 -20.23 23.52 -25.97
N ASP A 28 -21.35 23.72 -26.69
CA ASP A 28 -21.75 25.05 -27.15
C ASP A 28 -22.08 26.01 -25.98
N THR A 29 -22.47 25.47 -24.82
CA THR A 29 -22.70 26.24 -23.58
C THR A 29 -21.39 26.67 -22.90
N LEU A 30 -20.33 25.85 -23.00
CA LEU A 30 -19.09 26.02 -22.23
C LEU A 30 -17.91 26.56 -23.05
N LYS A 31 -17.93 26.45 -24.38
CA LYS A 31 -16.76 26.68 -25.27
C LYS A 31 -16.14 28.08 -25.17
N ASP A 32 -16.92 29.08 -24.80
CA ASP A 32 -16.48 30.48 -24.69
C ASP A 32 -16.35 30.94 -23.22
N LYS A 33 -16.58 30.02 -22.25
CA LYS A 33 -16.39 30.29 -20.82
C LYS A 33 -14.92 30.14 -20.44
N LYS A 34 -14.52 30.93 -19.47
CA LYS A 34 -13.21 30.88 -18.80
C LYS A 34 -13.39 31.22 -17.33
N THR A 35 -12.53 30.66 -16.48
CA THR A 35 -12.43 31.04 -15.07
C THR A 35 -11.75 32.41 -14.95
N SER A 36 -11.83 33.02 -13.78
CA SER A 36 -11.09 34.24 -13.42
C SER A 36 -9.58 34.07 -13.59
N GLY A 37 -9.06 32.86 -13.34
CA GLY A 37 -7.67 32.46 -13.60
C GLY A 37 -7.34 32.17 -15.06
N GLY A 38 -8.29 32.38 -15.98
CA GLY A 38 -8.10 32.19 -17.42
C GLY A 38 -8.16 30.73 -17.89
N PHE A 39 -8.52 29.77 -17.04
CA PHE A 39 -8.66 28.37 -17.42
C PHE A 39 -9.91 28.17 -18.29
N THR A 40 -9.78 27.45 -19.39
CA THR A 40 -10.84 27.29 -20.40
C THR A 40 -11.33 25.84 -20.51
N LEU A 41 -12.46 25.65 -21.20
CA LEU A 41 -12.92 24.30 -21.56
C LEU A 41 -11.85 23.52 -22.34
N VAL A 42 -11.06 24.19 -23.19
CA VAL A 42 -9.97 23.55 -23.95
C VAL A 42 -8.95 22.95 -23.00
N ASN A 43 -8.55 23.70 -21.97
CA ASN A 43 -7.60 23.21 -20.98
C ASN A 43 -8.17 22.03 -20.20
N LEU A 44 -9.43 22.13 -19.77
CA LEU A 44 -10.13 21.10 -19.01
C LEU A 44 -10.14 19.74 -19.72
N ILE A 45 -10.42 19.72 -21.03
CA ILE A 45 -10.64 18.48 -21.81
C ILE A 45 -9.40 18.00 -22.57
N ASN A 46 -8.30 18.76 -22.56
CA ASN A 46 -7.15 18.51 -23.44
C ASN A 46 -6.53 17.13 -23.25
N SER A 47 -6.46 16.66 -22.00
CA SER A 47 -5.90 15.34 -21.69
C SER A 47 -6.71 14.21 -22.35
N GLY A 48 -8.04 14.23 -22.25
CA GLY A 48 -8.90 13.24 -22.91
C GLY A 48 -8.95 13.36 -24.44
N LEU A 49 -8.73 14.56 -25.00
CA LEU A 49 -8.64 14.73 -26.46
C LEU A 49 -7.30 14.28 -27.04
N THR A 50 -6.24 14.34 -26.24
CA THR A 50 -4.89 13.90 -26.63
C THR A 50 -4.74 12.39 -26.41
N ASN A 51 -5.34 11.88 -25.33
CA ASN A 51 -5.20 10.51 -24.87
C ASN A 51 -6.57 9.80 -24.93
N LEU A 52 -6.93 9.31 -26.12
CA LEU A 52 -8.26 8.80 -26.42
C LEU A 52 -8.63 7.51 -25.67
N ASP A 53 -7.67 6.88 -25.01
CA ASP A 53 -7.85 5.69 -24.19
C ASP A 53 -8.18 6.01 -22.71
N SER A 54 -8.09 7.29 -22.29
CA SER A 54 -8.42 7.73 -20.93
C SER A 54 -9.80 7.26 -20.45
N SER A 55 -9.90 6.90 -19.17
CA SER A 55 -11.19 6.56 -18.53
C SER A 55 -12.01 7.80 -18.13
N ASN A 56 -11.34 8.88 -17.69
CA ASN A 56 -12.00 10.11 -17.27
C ASN A 56 -11.93 11.19 -18.36
N GLY A 57 -10.72 11.75 -18.59
CA GLY A 57 -10.42 12.66 -19.70
C GLY A 57 -10.45 14.15 -19.36
N VAL A 58 -10.72 14.52 -18.10
CA VAL A 58 -10.80 15.93 -17.66
C VAL A 58 -9.91 16.22 -16.45
N TYR A 59 -9.36 17.43 -16.40
CA TYR A 59 -8.58 17.95 -15.26
C TYR A 59 -8.96 19.41 -14.97
N ALA A 60 -9.31 19.71 -13.72
CA ALA A 60 -9.65 21.05 -13.25
C ALA A 60 -8.40 21.90 -13.03
N GLY A 61 -8.44 23.17 -13.44
CA GLY A 61 -7.31 24.09 -13.32
C GLY A 61 -7.33 24.94 -12.05
N ASP A 62 -8.48 25.10 -11.43
CA ASP A 62 -8.71 25.93 -10.25
C ASP A 62 -10.05 25.54 -9.61
N GLU A 63 -10.33 26.05 -8.40
CA GLU A 63 -11.59 25.81 -7.69
C GLU A 63 -12.81 26.24 -8.54
N GLU A 64 -12.71 27.38 -9.22
CA GLU A 64 -13.78 27.94 -10.05
C GLU A 64 -14.12 27.03 -11.25
N SER A 65 -13.20 26.19 -11.71
CA SER A 65 -13.46 25.22 -12.77
C SER A 65 -14.65 24.31 -12.44
N TYR A 66 -14.81 23.92 -11.17
CA TYR A 66 -15.91 23.06 -10.73
C TYR A 66 -17.29 23.73 -10.80
N SER A 67 -17.36 25.07 -10.74
CA SER A 67 -18.61 25.80 -10.90
C SER A 67 -18.85 26.26 -12.35
N VAL A 68 -17.82 26.80 -13.01
CA VAL A 68 -17.91 27.32 -14.39
C VAL A 68 -18.18 26.21 -15.40
N PHE A 69 -17.58 25.03 -15.21
CA PHE A 69 -17.74 23.86 -16.08
C PHE A 69 -18.64 22.78 -15.46
N ALA A 70 -19.42 23.12 -14.44
CA ALA A 70 -20.36 22.20 -13.77
C ALA A 70 -21.26 21.39 -14.73
N PRO A 71 -21.81 21.95 -15.85
CA PRO A 71 -22.61 21.17 -16.79
C PRO A 71 -21.90 19.96 -17.42
N LEU A 72 -20.56 19.94 -17.41
CA LEU A 72 -19.75 18.81 -17.83
C LEU A 72 -19.19 18.02 -16.63
N LEU A 73 -18.64 18.72 -15.62
CA LEU A 73 -17.95 18.08 -14.50
C LEU A 73 -18.91 17.32 -13.58
N ASN A 74 -20.07 17.89 -13.25
CA ASN A 74 -21.01 17.26 -12.31
C ASN A 74 -21.43 15.85 -12.74
N PRO A 75 -21.91 15.61 -13.97
CA PRO A 75 -22.29 14.27 -14.37
C PRO A 75 -21.09 13.30 -14.46
N ILE A 76 -19.89 13.79 -14.80
CA ILE A 76 -18.65 12.99 -14.75
C ILE A 76 -18.35 12.55 -13.31
N ILE A 77 -18.43 13.48 -12.36
CA ILE A 77 -18.16 13.22 -10.93
C ILE A 77 -19.17 12.22 -10.39
N GLU A 78 -20.46 12.43 -10.62
CA GLU A 78 -21.51 11.54 -10.09
C GLU A 78 -21.51 10.15 -10.75
N GLU A 79 -21.05 10.01 -12.00
CA GLU A 79 -20.86 8.68 -12.59
C GLU A 79 -19.63 7.98 -12.01
N TYR A 80 -18.49 8.67 -11.95
CA TYR A 80 -17.26 8.07 -11.42
C TYR A 80 -17.40 7.67 -9.95
N HIS A 81 -18.01 8.54 -9.14
CA HIS A 81 -18.20 8.35 -7.70
C HIS A 81 -19.56 7.76 -7.35
N SER A 82 -20.26 7.15 -8.31
CA SER A 82 -21.55 6.51 -8.09
C SER A 82 -21.49 5.57 -6.87
N PRO A 83 -22.49 5.60 -5.96
CA PRO A 83 -23.79 6.26 -6.11
C PRO A 83 -23.86 7.73 -5.63
N TYR A 84 -22.73 8.37 -5.30
CA TYR A 84 -22.70 9.73 -4.75
C TYR A 84 -23.41 10.76 -5.63
N LYS A 85 -24.14 11.67 -5.00
CA LYS A 85 -24.70 12.87 -5.63
C LYS A 85 -24.14 14.12 -5.01
N LEU A 86 -23.79 15.10 -5.85
CA LEU A 86 -23.25 16.39 -5.38
C LEU A 86 -24.25 17.11 -4.47
N SER A 87 -25.55 16.89 -4.67
CA SER A 87 -26.63 17.41 -3.84
C SER A 87 -26.62 16.90 -2.41
N ASP A 88 -26.06 15.70 -2.17
CA ASP A 88 -26.03 15.09 -0.84
C ASP A 88 -24.98 15.77 0.05
N GLY A 89 -23.95 16.33 -0.59
CA GLY A 89 -22.79 16.88 0.09
C GLY A 89 -21.86 15.81 0.64
N HIS A 90 -20.63 16.21 0.92
CA HIS A 90 -19.56 15.40 1.45
C HIS A 90 -19.17 15.89 2.85
N THR A 91 -18.93 14.95 3.76
CA THR A 91 -18.43 15.23 5.11
C THR A 91 -17.03 14.66 5.23
N SER A 92 -16.08 15.50 5.63
CA SER A 92 -14.69 15.12 5.89
C SER A 92 -14.49 14.93 7.40
N ASP A 93 -13.64 13.99 7.79
CA ASP A 93 -13.35 13.72 9.20
C ASP A 93 -11.96 13.09 9.35
N MET A 94 -10.99 13.91 9.76
CA MET A 94 -9.60 13.54 10.02
C MET A 94 -9.32 13.33 11.51
N ASN A 95 -10.30 12.82 12.27
CA ASN A 95 -10.13 12.47 13.68
C ASN A 95 -9.79 10.96 13.86
N PRO A 96 -8.51 10.61 14.12
CA PRO A 96 -8.09 9.22 14.23
C PRO A 96 -8.67 8.48 15.45
N GLU A 97 -9.15 9.20 16.47
CA GLU A 97 -9.77 8.60 17.65
C GLU A 97 -11.09 7.88 17.34
N LEU A 98 -11.76 8.23 16.23
CA LEU A 98 -13.00 7.60 15.79
C LEU A 98 -12.77 6.29 15.05
N VAL A 99 -11.51 5.93 14.77
CA VAL A 99 -11.16 4.63 14.20
C VAL A 99 -10.93 3.64 15.34
N GLU A 100 -11.88 2.72 15.49
CA GLU A 100 -11.72 1.54 16.35
C GLU A 100 -11.05 0.42 15.55
N SER A 101 -9.90 -0.02 16.02
CA SER A 101 -9.17 -1.14 15.44
C SER A 101 -8.38 -1.88 16.50
N THR A 102 -8.16 -3.16 16.25
CA THR A 102 -7.22 -4.01 16.97
C THR A 102 -6.21 -4.55 15.98
N ASP A 103 -5.06 -5.03 16.45
CA ASP A 103 -4.12 -5.72 15.59
C ASP A 103 -4.81 -6.92 14.91
N LEU A 104 -4.92 -6.87 13.58
CA LEU A 104 -5.59 -7.92 12.80
C LEU A 104 -4.69 -9.13 12.61
N ASP A 105 -3.38 -8.98 12.68
CA ASP A 105 -2.40 -10.00 12.29
C ASP A 105 -1.09 -9.86 13.10
N PRO A 106 -1.15 -10.09 14.42
CA PRO A 106 -0.02 -9.84 15.32
C PRO A 106 1.18 -10.74 15.02
N GLU A 107 0.96 -11.92 14.44
CA GLU A 107 2.02 -12.82 14.01
C GLU A 107 2.62 -12.44 12.62
N GLY A 108 2.03 -11.48 11.90
CA GLY A 108 2.48 -11.04 10.58
C GLY A 108 2.40 -12.12 9.51
N ALA A 109 1.46 -13.06 9.64
CA ALA A 109 1.37 -14.22 8.75
C ALA A 109 0.73 -13.91 7.39
N PHE A 110 -0.10 -12.86 7.34
CA PHE A 110 -0.94 -12.53 6.18
C PHE A 110 -0.70 -11.10 5.66
N ILE A 111 -0.76 -10.09 6.54
CA ILE A 111 -0.63 -8.68 6.16
C ILE A 111 0.85 -8.30 6.11
N ARG A 112 1.30 -7.77 4.96
CA ARG A 112 2.67 -7.30 4.75
C ARG A 112 2.86 -5.84 5.10
N SER A 113 1.96 -4.99 4.64
CA SER A 113 2.11 -3.54 4.78
C SER A 113 0.79 -2.83 4.68
N THR A 114 0.71 -1.69 5.36
CA THR A 114 -0.45 -0.80 5.35
C THR A 114 -0.05 0.59 4.91
N ARG A 115 -0.84 1.19 4.01
CA ARG A 115 -0.52 2.47 3.38
C ARG A 115 -1.77 3.32 3.20
N ILE A 116 -1.73 4.58 3.61
CA ILE A 116 -2.81 5.55 3.39
C ILE A 116 -2.23 6.80 2.72
N ARG A 117 -2.85 7.24 1.62
CA ARG A 117 -2.49 8.45 0.88
C ARG A 117 -3.68 9.38 0.75
N VAL A 118 -3.51 10.68 0.99
CA VAL A 118 -4.47 11.73 0.64
C VAL A 118 -3.88 12.74 -0.35
N ALA A 119 -4.75 13.36 -1.14
CA ALA A 119 -4.40 14.50 -2.00
C ALA A 119 -5.01 15.78 -1.41
N ARG A 120 -4.23 16.87 -1.39
CA ARG A 120 -4.66 18.18 -0.89
C ARG A 120 -4.11 19.30 -1.77
N ASN A 121 -4.85 20.39 -1.86
CA ASN A 121 -4.48 21.61 -2.57
C ASN A 121 -4.82 22.82 -1.71
N LEU A 122 -4.02 23.88 -1.76
CA LEU A 122 -4.11 25.08 -0.92
C LEU A 122 -5.06 26.11 -1.53
N LYS A 123 -5.84 26.76 -0.67
CA LYS A 123 -6.92 27.69 -1.04
C LYS A 123 -6.47 28.90 -1.85
N GLU A 124 -5.27 29.40 -1.60
CA GLU A 124 -4.75 30.63 -2.21
C GLU A 124 -4.22 30.45 -3.64
N TYR A 125 -4.18 29.22 -4.15
CA TYR A 125 -3.53 28.86 -5.41
C TYR A 125 -4.49 28.16 -6.37
N PRO A 126 -4.34 28.32 -7.70
CA PRO A 126 -5.00 27.43 -8.64
C PRO A 126 -4.49 25.99 -8.49
N LEU A 127 -5.24 25.02 -9.01
CA LEU A 127 -4.80 23.63 -9.09
C LEU A 127 -3.61 23.50 -10.05
N THR A 128 -2.89 22.38 -9.98
CA THR A 128 -1.61 22.22 -10.69
C THR A 128 -1.70 22.44 -12.22
N PRO A 129 -2.82 22.15 -12.94
CA PRO A 129 -2.91 22.40 -14.38
C PRO A 129 -2.85 23.89 -14.77
N ASN A 130 -3.28 24.80 -13.88
CA ASN A 130 -3.27 26.24 -14.10
C ASN A 130 -2.25 27.00 -13.23
N LEU A 131 -1.40 26.28 -12.51
CA LEU A 131 -0.38 26.88 -11.65
C LEU A 131 0.76 27.49 -12.47
N SER A 132 1.00 28.80 -12.29
CA SER A 132 2.11 29.50 -12.94
C SER A 132 3.46 29.12 -12.34
N LYS A 133 4.55 29.41 -13.06
CA LYS A 133 5.93 29.20 -12.59
C LYS A 133 6.19 29.82 -11.22
N LYS A 134 5.87 31.12 -11.09
CA LYS A 134 6.10 31.88 -9.85
C LYS A 134 5.29 31.30 -8.69
N GLN A 135 3.99 31.08 -8.90
CA GLN A 135 3.10 30.52 -7.88
C GLN A 135 3.56 29.13 -7.43
N ARG A 136 4.08 28.30 -8.35
CA ARG A 136 4.56 26.96 -8.02
C ARG A 136 5.77 26.99 -7.08
N VAL A 137 6.73 27.87 -7.33
CA VAL A 137 7.91 28.03 -6.45
C VAL A 137 7.50 28.63 -5.10
N GLU A 138 6.63 29.64 -5.10
CA GLU A 138 6.12 30.26 -3.87
C GLU A 138 5.33 29.24 -3.01
N LEU A 139 4.48 28.46 -3.64
CA LEU A 139 3.74 27.37 -3.02
C LEU A 139 4.67 26.31 -2.41
N GLU A 140 5.70 25.89 -3.15
CA GLU A 140 6.71 24.95 -2.65
C GLU A 140 7.41 25.48 -1.40
N GLN A 141 7.86 26.74 -1.42
CA GLN A 141 8.50 27.36 -0.25
C GLN A 141 7.58 27.39 0.98
N ASN A 142 6.30 27.73 0.80
CA ASN A 142 5.31 27.75 1.88
C ASN A 142 5.08 26.35 2.46
N ILE A 143 4.89 25.34 1.59
CA ILE A 143 4.74 23.94 1.99
C ILE A 143 5.99 23.46 2.77
N VAL A 144 7.18 23.72 2.24
CA VAL A 144 8.46 23.30 2.84
C VAL A 144 8.67 23.95 4.20
N GLY A 145 8.25 25.21 4.37
CA GLY A 145 8.30 25.90 5.66
C GLY A 145 7.53 25.14 6.76
N VAL A 146 6.33 24.67 6.43
CA VAL A 146 5.51 23.89 7.38
C VAL A 146 6.08 22.49 7.58
N LEU A 147 6.47 21.79 6.51
CA LEU A 147 7.05 20.43 6.61
C LEU A 147 8.31 20.40 7.49
N LYS A 148 9.19 21.41 7.38
CA LYS A 148 10.38 21.54 8.23
C LYS A 148 10.08 21.86 9.70
N SER A 149 8.85 22.30 10.00
CA SER A 149 8.40 22.60 11.36
C SER A 149 7.82 21.39 12.10
N LEU A 150 7.54 20.29 11.37
CA LEU A 150 7.04 19.04 11.94
C LEU A 150 8.08 18.44 12.92
N LYS A 151 7.58 17.78 13.98
CA LYS A 151 8.38 17.28 15.11
C LYS A 151 8.06 15.81 15.40
N GLY A 152 8.84 15.20 16.30
CA GLY A 152 8.62 13.82 16.72
C GLY A 152 8.82 12.86 15.56
N ASP A 153 7.95 11.86 15.42
CA ASP A 153 8.00 10.88 14.33
C ASP A 153 7.75 11.50 12.95
N LEU A 154 7.27 12.75 12.87
CA LEU A 154 7.09 13.47 11.60
C LEU A 154 8.28 14.33 11.19
N ALA A 155 9.31 14.47 12.05
CA ALA A 155 10.52 15.21 11.70
C ALA A 155 11.25 14.54 10.53
N GLY A 156 11.78 15.34 9.60
CA GLY A 156 12.30 14.80 8.36
C GLY A 156 13.02 15.81 7.46
N THR A 157 13.32 15.35 6.25
CA THR A 157 14.13 16.08 5.27
C THR A 157 13.35 16.30 3.97
N TYR A 158 13.48 17.50 3.40
CA TYR A 158 12.95 17.85 2.08
C TYR A 158 14.04 17.82 1.02
N TYR A 159 13.73 17.23 -0.13
CA TYR A 159 14.59 17.05 -1.29
C TYR A 159 13.93 17.70 -2.50
N LEU A 160 14.47 18.84 -2.93
CA LEU A 160 14.07 19.51 -4.16
C LEU A 160 14.53 18.70 -5.37
N LEU A 161 13.65 18.47 -6.36
CA LEU A 161 14.03 17.74 -7.58
C LEU A 161 14.99 18.55 -8.47
N SER A 162 14.84 19.87 -8.47
CA SER A 162 15.71 20.77 -9.23
C SER A 162 17.12 20.79 -8.64
N GLY A 163 18.10 20.34 -9.41
CA GLY A 163 19.50 20.27 -8.97
C GLY A 163 19.82 19.09 -8.04
N MET A 164 18.91 18.12 -7.89
CA MET A 164 19.16 16.89 -7.16
C MET A 164 20.34 16.11 -7.76
N ASP A 165 21.29 15.72 -6.92
CA ASP A 165 22.41 14.90 -7.35
C ASP A 165 21.99 13.43 -7.56
N GLU A 166 22.79 12.70 -8.34
CA GLU A 166 22.47 11.33 -8.74
C GLU A 166 22.47 10.33 -7.57
N GLN A 167 23.28 10.57 -6.54
CA GLN A 167 23.32 9.71 -5.36
C GLN A 167 22.03 9.83 -4.56
N THR A 168 21.59 11.06 -4.28
CA THR A 168 20.30 11.35 -3.65
C THR A 168 19.15 10.80 -4.48
N ARG A 169 19.17 11.02 -5.81
CA ARG A 169 18.15 10.50 -6.73
C ARG A 169 18.05 8.98 -6.64
N GLN A 170 19.18 8.27 -6.68
CA GLN A 170 19.20 6.81 -6.66
C GLN A 170 18.75 6.27 -5.30
N GLN A 171 19.10 6.93 -4.20
CA GLN A 171 18.61 6.58 -2.86
C GLN A 171 17.07 6.66 -2.80
N LEU A 172 16.48 7.76 -3.28
CA LEU A 172 15.02 7.92 -3.31
C LEU A 172 14.33 6.93 -4.26
N VAL A 173 15.01 6.46 -5.31
CA VAL A 173 14.49 5.37 -6.16
C VAL A 173 14.48 4.04 -5.41
N ASN A 174 15.57 3.71 -4.72
CA ASN A 174 15.69 2.46 -3.97
C ASN A 174 14.69 2.40 -2.81
N ASP A 175 14.39 3.54 -2.20
CA ASP A 175 13.34 3.66 -1.17
C ASP A 175 11.91 3.70 -1.75
N HIS A 176 11.75 3.65 -3.08
CA HIS A 176 10.48 3.81 -3.78
C HIS A 176 9.76 5.15 -3.51
N PHE A 177 10.52 6.20 -3.17
CA PHE A 177 10.00 7.53 -2.82
C PHE A 177 10.01 8.51 -4.00
N LEU A 178 10.90 8.31 -4.97
CA LEU A 178 11.03 9.22 -6.11
C LEU A 178 9.85 9.10 -7.08
N PHE A 179 9.18 10.23 -7.34
CA PHE A 179 8.32 10.35 -8.52
C PHE A 179 9.08 10.92 -9.72
N LYS A 180 8.68 10.50 -10.92
CA LYS A 180 9.27 10.96 -12.18
C LYS A 180 8.39 12.05 -12.81
N LYS A 181 8.84 12.59 -13.94
CA LYS A 181 7.99 13.47 -14.76
C LYS A 181 6.66 12.76 -15.03
N GLY A 182 5.55 13.48 -14.87
CA GLY A 182 4.22 12.92 -15.04
C GLY A 182 4.04 12.30 -16.41
N ASP A 183 3.15 11.31 -16.49
CA ASP A 183 2.87 10.58 -17.73
C ASP A 183 2.22 11.46 -18.82
N ARG A 184 1.86 10.86 -19.95
CA ARG A 184 1.21 11.56 -21.07
C ARG A 184 -0.15 12.18 -20.73
N PHE A 185 -0.85 11.68 -19.71
CA PHE A 185 -2.11 12.27 -19.25
C PHE A 185 -1.85 13.56 -18.49
N LEU A 186 -0.86 13.57 -17.60
CA LEU A 186 -0.43 14.75 -16.84
C LEU A 186 0.25 15.79 -17.74
N GLU A 187 1.03 15.35 -18.74
CA GLU A 187 1.61 16.23 -19.77
C GLU A 187 0.50 16.97 -20.53
N ALA A 188 -0.48 16.23 -21.05
CA ALA A 188 -1.59 16.83 -21.80
C ALA A 188 -2.54 17.65 -20.91
N ALA A 189 -2.62 17.37 -19.61
CA ALA A 189 -3.34 18.22 -18.65
C ALA A 189 -2.61 19.53 -18.35
N GLY A 190 -1.32 19.66 -18.71
CA GLY A 190 -0.51 20.84 -18.42
C GLY A 190 0.08 20.85 -17.01
N VAL A 191 0.08 19.72 -16.32
CA VAL A 191 0.65 19.54 -14.97
C VAL A 191 2.18 19.58 -15.00
N ASN A 192 2.77 19.06 -16.09
CA ASN A 192 4.23 18.99 -16.27
C ASN A 192 4.91 20.32 -16.66
N LYS A 193 4.18 21.45 -16.71
CA LYS A 193 4.77 22.77 -17.04
C LYS A 193 5.93 23.08 -16.08
N GLU A 194 7.03 23.60 -16.62
CA GLU A 194 8.24 23.97 -15.86
C GLU A 194 8.91 22.80 -15.11
N TRP A 195 8.72 21.54 -15.53
CA TRP A 195 9.38 20.41 -14.87
C TRP A 195 10.93 20.55 -14.89
N PRO A 196 11.66 20.29 -13.78
CA PRO A 196 11.23 19.83 -12.45
C PRO A 196 11.10 20.95 -11.39
N GLU A 197 10.92 22.20 -11.80
CA GLU A 197 10.97 23.36 -10.89
C GLU A 197 9.81 23.40 -9.90
N GLY A 198 10.10 23.70 -8.64
CA GLY A 198 9.13 23.73 -7.54
C GLY A 198 8.54 22.36 -7.17
N ARG A 199 9.17 21.25 -7.61
CA ARG A 199 8.79 19.88 -7.24
C ARG A 199 9.80 19.30 -6.28
N GLY A 200 9.34 18.51 -5.33
CA GLY A 200 10.21 17.83 -4.40
C GLY A 200 9.48 16.84 -3.52
N ILE A 201 10.27 16.21 -2.66
CA ILE A 201 9.86 15.10 -1.83
C ILE A 201 10.27 15.41 -0.39
N PHE A 202 9.37 15.22 0.55
CA PHE A 202 9.70 15.17 1.97
C PHE A 202 9.49 13.76 2.48
N HIS A 203 10.38 13.26 3.33
CA HIS A 203 10.07 12.08 4.13
C HIS A 203 10.60 12.26 5.56
N ASN A 204 9.92 11.63 6.52
CA ASN A 204 10.40 11.57 7.91
C ASN A 204 11.63 10.68 8.05
N ASP A 205 12.32 10.80 9.19
CA ASP A 205 13.53 10.02 9.47
C ASP A 205 13.27 8.51 9.49
N SER A 206 12.10 8.10 10.01
CA SER A 206 11.65 6.70 10.07
C SER A 206 11.22 6.11 8.71
N LYS A 207 11.14 6.92 7.64
CA LYS A 207 10.66 6.51 6.31
C LYS A 207 9.23 5.93 6.29
N THR A 208 8.41 6.33 7.26
CA THR A 208 7.00 5.93 7.43
C THR A 208 5.99 7.03 7.06
N PHE A 209 6.48 8.22 6.70
CA PHE A 209 5.71 9.36 6.23
C PHE A 209 6.42 10.04 5.07
N LEU A 210 5.68 10.32 3.99
CA LEU A 210 6.18 10.83 2.71
C LEU A 210 5.22 11.87 2.14
N VAL A 211 5.76 12.97 1.60
CA VAL A 211 4.98 13.99 0.89
C VAL A 211 5.61 14.26 -0.47
N TRP A 212 4.83 14.13 -1.53
CA TRP A 212 5.19 14.65 -2.84
C TRP A 212 4.58 16.04 -3.01
N VAL A 213 5.43 17.00 -3.40
CA VAL A 213 5.07 18.40 -3.59
C VAL A 213 5.02 18.70 -5.09
N ASN A 214 3.89 19.24 -5.55
CA ASN A 214 3.65 19.68 -6.94
C ASN A 214 3.79 18.59 -8.03
N GLU A 215 3.39 17.35 -7.72
CA GLU A 215 3.35 16.24 -8.70
C GLU A 215 2.07 16.32 -9.56
N GLU A 216 1.03 15.55 -9.26
CA GLU A 216 -0.31 15.69 -9.87
C GLU A 216 -1.16 16.73 -9.13
N ASP A 217 -1.14 16.69 -7.80
CA ASP A 217 -1.71 17.69 -6.91
C ASP A 217 -0.58 18.45 -6.20
N GLN A 218 -0.93 19.57 -5.55
CA GLN A 218 0.04 20.37 -4.79
C GLN A 218 0.66 19.56 -3.65
N LEU A 219 -0.14 18.75 -2.96
CA LEU A 219 0.29 17.83 -1.91
C LEU A 219 -0.29 16.43 -2.15
N ARG A 220 0.61 15.44 -2.22
CA ARG A 220 0.26 14.03 -2.05
C ARG A 220 0.95 13.51 -0.79
N ILE A 221 0.17 13.32 0.25
CA ILE A 221 0.63 13.01 1.61
C ILE A 221 0.37 11.54 1.88
N ILE A 222 1.40 10.81 2.30
CA ILE A 222 1.40 9.35 2.42
C ILE A 222 1.92 8.98 3.81
N SER A 223 1.20 8.11 4.48
CA SER A 223 1.67 7.38 5.65
C SER A 223 1.71 5.89 5.31
N ILE A 224 2.78 5.21 5.67
CA ILE A 224 3.01 3.79 5.34
C ILE A 224 3.85 3.12 6.43
N GLU A 225 3.58 1.84 6.71
CA GLU A 225 4.49 0.97 7.46
C GLU A 225 4.25 -0.50 7.13
N MET A 226 5.21 -1.34 7.52
CA MET A 226 5.05 -2.80 7.46
C MET A 226 4.06 -3.27 8.54
N GLY A 227 3.37 -4.37 8.28
CA GLY A 227 2.34 -4.92 9.15
C GLY A 227 0.96 -4.29 8.96
N CYS A 228 0.12 -4.48 9.98
CA CYS A 228 -1.34 -4.37 9.92
C CYS A 228 -1.93 -3.19 10.72
N ASP A 229 -1.11 -2.39 11.39
CA ASP A 229 -1.59 -1.32 12.28
C ASP A 229 -2.07 -0.09 11.48
N ILE A 230 -3.24 -0.23 10.87
CA ILE A 230 -3.86 0.83 10.08
C ILE A 230 -4.17 2.08 10.90
N LYS A 231 -4.36 1.95 12.22
CA LYS A 231 -4.63 3.09 13.10
C LYS A 231 -3.38 3.89 13.38
N SER A 232 -2.24 3.26 13.63
CA SER A 232 -0.93 3.94 13.68
C SER A 232 -0.68 4.73 12.39
N VAL A 233 -0.83 4.08 11.23
CA VAL A 233 -0.67 4.71 9.91
C VAL A 233 -1.60 5.91 9.73
N PHE A 234 -2.89 5.76 10.09
CA PHE A 234 -3.88 6.83 9.96
C PHE A 234 -3.64 7.96 10.95
N ASN A 235 -3.25 7.66 12.20
CA ASN A 235 -2.97 8.65 13.23
C ASN A 235 -1.81 9.56 12.80
N ARG A 236 -0.69 8.97 12.35
CA ARG A 236 0.45 9.72 11.79
C ARG A 236 0.05 10.60 10.60
N LEU A 237 -0.83 10.09 9.72
CA LEU A 237 -1.34 10.87 8.60
C LEU A 237 -2.19 12.06 9.06
N CYS A 238 -3.13 11.84 9.99
CA CYS A 238 -4.01 12.86 10.54
C CYS A 238 -3.22 13.97 11.24
N GLU A 239 -2.24 13.61 12.07
CA GLU A 239 -1.37 14.58 12.76
C GLU A 239 -0.69 15.53 11.76
N ALA A 240 -0.08 14.98 10.71
CA ALA A 240 0.58 15.80 9.70
C ALA A 240 -0.40 16.64 8.86
N VAL A 241 -1.50 16.03 8.39
CA VAL A 241 -2.49 16.70 7.55
C VAL A 241 -3.20 17.82 8.30
N ASN A 242 -3.57 17.61 9.56
CA ASN A 242 -4.25 18.62 10.39
C ASN A 242 -3.33 19.80 10.69
N GLU A 243 -2.03 19.56 10.94
CA GLU A 243 -1.06 20.65 11.13
C GLU A 243 -0.81 21.42 9.82
N LEU A 244 -0.73 20.72 8.68
CA LEU A 244 -0.63 21.36 7.36
C LEU A 244 -1.88 22.21 7.06
N ASP A 245 -3.09 21.70 7.29
CA ASP A 245 -4.33 22.42 7.03
C ASP A 245 -4.43 23.70 7.87
N LYS A 246 -4.07 23.61 9.15
CA LYS A 246 -4.05 24.73 10.09
C LYS A 246 -3.16 25.89 9.62
N GLN A 247 -2.05 25.61 8.95
CA GLN A 247 -1.10 26.63 8.50
C GLN A 247 -1.30 27.05 7.03
N LEU A 248 -1.79 26.15 6.17
CA LEU A 248 -1.82 26.34 4.72
C LEU A 248 -3.22 26.52 4.12
N ASN A 249 -4.28 26.14 4.85
CA ASN A 249 -5.69 26.13 4.44
C ASN A 249 -5.96 25.38 3.12
N PHE A 250 -6.63 24.23 3.19
CA PHE A 250 -6.96 23.48 1.99
C PHE A 250 -8.22 23.97 1.24
N GLN A 251 -8.23 23.73 -0.08
CA GLN A 251 -9.40 23.89 -0.95
C GLN A 251 -10.44 22.81 -0.61
N HIS A 252 -11.61 23.25 -0.18
CA HIS A 252 -12.70 22.36 0.23
C HIS A 252 -14.05 23.01 -0.08
N THR A 253 -15.00 22.22 -0.60
CA THR A 253 -16.41 22.63 -0.69
C THR A 253 -17.32 21.56 -0.12
N LYS A 254 -18.54 21.96 0.24
CA LYS A 254 -19.56 21.04 0.77
C LYS A 254 -19.87 19.90 -0.21
N GLU A 255 -19.92 20.17 -1.50
CA GLU A 255 -20.33 19.20 -2.53
C GLU A 255 -19.16 18.33 -3.01
N HIS A 256 -17.93 18.85 -2.98
CA HIS A 256 -16.78 18.17 -3.57
C HIS A 256 -15.80 17.62 -2.53
N GLY A 257 -15.97 17.95 -1.24
CA GLY A 257 -14.93 17.72 -0.25
C GLY A 257 -13.65 18.46 -0.62
N TYR A 258 -12.50 17.82 -0.38
CA TYR A 258 -11.21 18.38 -0.80
C TYR A 258 -11.08 18.38 -2.32
N LEU A 259 -10.69 19.52 -2.88
CA LEU A 259 -10.53 19.67 -4.33
C LEU A 259 -9.20 19.08 -4.81
N SER A 260 -9.22 18.46 -5.99
CA SER A 260 -8.07 17.88 -6.68
C SER A 260 -8.09 18.24 -8.16
N SER A 261 -6.92 18.22 -8.79
CA SER A 261 -6.77 18.45 -10.22
C SER A 261 -7.54 17.42 -11.05
N CYS A 262 -7.55 16.15 -10.62
CA CYS A 262 -8.33 15.10 -11.25
C CYS A 262 -9.63 14.85 -10.48
N PRO A 263 -10.82 14.89 -11.12
CA PRO A 263 -12.09 14.64 -10.44
C PRO A 263 -12.19 13.29 -9.71
N THR A 264 -11.34 12.32 -10.04
CA THR A 264 -11.31 10.99 -9.40
C THR A 264 -10.75 11.01 -7.98
N ASN A 265 -10.04 12.08 -7.60
CA ASN A 265 -9.40 12.29 -6.29
C ASN A 265 -10.16 13.31 -5.41
N LEU A 266 -11.41 13.67 -5.77
CA LEU A 266 -12.28 14.50 -4.92
C LEU A 266 -12.71 13.79 -3.62
N GLY A 267 -13.39 14.51 -2.74
CA GLY A 267 -13.91 14.02 -1.47
C GLY A 267 -12.82 13.90 -0.43
N THR A 268 -12.58 12.70 0.07
CA THR A 268 -11.47 12.41 0.97
C THR A 268 -10.10 12.58 0.31
N GLY A 269 -10.02 12.48 -1.02
CA GLY A 269 -8.76 12.33 -1.76
C GLY A 269 -7.97 11.07 -1.37
N MET A 270 -8.59 10.17 -0.61
CA MET A 270 -7.91 9.08 0.07
C MET A 270 -7.77 7.85 -0.83
N ARG A 271 -6.61 7.19 -0.72
CA ARG A 271 -6.41 5.80 -1.07
C ARG A 271 -5.77 5.11 0.13
N ALA A 272 -6.59 4.40 0.91
CA ALA A 272 -6.14 3.42 1.88
C ALA A 272 -5.92 2.09 1.15
N SER A 273 -4.83 1.41 1.48
CA SER A 273 -4.42 0.14 0.85
C SER A 273 -3.70 -0.75 1.84
N VAL A 274 -3.97 -2.05 1.77
CA VAL A 274 -3.30 -3.10 2.56
C VAL A 274 -2.80 -4.17 1.60
N HIS A 275 -1.51 -4.51 1.71
CA HIS A 275 -0.95 -5.68 1.05
C HIS A 275 -1.15 -6.91 1.93
N VAL A 276 -1.91 -7.88 1.47
CA VAL A 276 -2.28 -9.06 2.26
C VAL A 276 -2.27 -10.34 1.43
N LYS A 277 -1.76 -11.43 2.01
CA LYS A 277 -1.75 -12.77 1.42
C LYS A 277 -3.06 -13.48 1.74
N ILE A 278 -3.95 -13.61 0.75
CA ILE A 278 -5.27 -14.24 0.89
C ILE A 278 -5.68 -15.11 -0.32
N PRO A 279 -4.84 -16.07 -0.76
CA PRO A 279 -5.15 -16.89 -1.93
C PRO A 279 -6.50 -17.61 -1.81
N HIS A 280 -6.83 -18.17 -0.64
CA HIS A 280 -8.08 -18.91 -0.44
C HIS A 280 -9.30 -17.99 -0.37
N ALA A 281 -9.21 -16.88 0.37
CA ALA A 281 -10.32 -15.95 0.49
C ALA A 281 -10.62 -15.25 -0.85
N SER A 282 -9.62 -15.05 -1.71
CA SER A 282 -9.81 -14.48 -3.05
C SER A 282 -10.65 -15.36 -3.98
N GLU A 283 -10.68 -16.67 -3.74
CA GLU A 283 -11.47 -17.66 -4.49
C GLU A 283 -12.79 -18.03 -3.78
N HIS A 284 -13.01 -17.54 -2.56
CA HIS A 284 -14.18 -17.87 -1.77
C HIS A 284 -15.47 -17.25 -2.36
N PRO A 285 -16.62 -17.96 -2.37
CA PRO A 285 -17.87 -17.46 -2.97
C PRO A 285 -18.37 -16.11 -2.43
N ASP A 286 -18.11 -15.81 -1.16
CA ASP A 286 -18.48 -14.53 -0.54
C ASP A 286 -17.49 -13.38 -0.80
N PHE A 287 -16.38 -13.61 -1.50
CA PHE A 287 -15.33 -12.60 -1.71
C PHE A 287 -15.86 -11.29 -2.29
N GLN A 288 -16.58 -11.38 -3.41
CA GLN A 288 -17.13 -10.21 -4.09
C GLN A 288 -18.18 -9.50 -3.22
N LYS A 289 -18.99 -10.26 -2.48
CA LYS A 289 -20.01 -9.72 -1.57
C LYS A 289 -19.37 -8.91 -0.45
N ILE A 290 -18.28 -9.38 0.15
CA ILE A 290 -17.52 -8.64 1.18
C ILE A 290 -16.91 -7.39 0.58
N CYS A 291 -16.31 -7.50 -0.61
CA CYS A 291 -15.74 -6.35 -1.30
C CYS A 291 -16.78 -5.27 -1.61
N ASP A 292 -17.99 -5.67 -2.00
CA ASP A 292 -19.09 -4.74 -2.28
C ASP A 292 -19.69 -4.14 -1.00
N GLU A 293 -19.80 -4.92 0.09
CA GLU A 293 -20.27 -4.49 1.41
C GLU A 293 -19.40 -3.36 1.98
N TYR A 294 -18.07 -3.50 1.90
CA TYR A 294 -17.11 -2.51 2.42
C TYR A 294 -16.53 -1.60 1.35
N HIS A 295 -17.04 -1.67 0.12
CA HIS A 295 -16.63 -0.82 -0.99
C HIS A 295 -15.11 -0.83 -1.25
N ILE A 296 -14.50 -2.01 -1.09
CA ILE A 296 -13.08 -2.28 -1.35
C ILE A 296 -12.92 -3.07 -2.66
N GLN A 297 -11.73 -3.01 -3.25
CA GLN A 297 -11.38 -3.76 -4.45
C GLN A 297 -9.99 -4.34 -4.32
N LEU A 298 -9.74 -5.37 -5.10
CA LEU A 298 -8.49 -6.10 -5.13
C LEU A 298 -7.74 -5.79 -6.42
N ARG A 299 -6.42 -5.59 -6.30
CA ARG A 299 -5.49 -5.37 -7.41
C ARG A 299 -4.24 -6.22 -7.23
N GLY A 300 -3.58 -6.57 -8.34
CA GLY A 300 -2.22 -7.11 -8.29
C GLY A 300 -1.25 -6.06 -7.74
N ILE A 301 -0.29 -6.49 -6.93
CA ILE A 301 0.63 -5.59 -6.20
C ILE A 301 1.66 -4.88 -7.09
N HIS A 302 1.93 -5.39 -8.29
CA HIS A 302 2.91 -4.83 -9.24
C HIS A 302 2.27 -3.98 -10.36
N GLY A 303 0.94 -3.81 -10.34
CA GLY A 303 0.16 -3.10 -11.38
C GLY A 303 -0.75 -4.02 -12.20
N GLU A 304 -1.52 -3.46 -13.13
CA GLU A 304 -2.48 -4.23 -13.95
C GLU A 304 -1.81 -5.24 -14.91
N HIS A 305 -0.48 -5.19 -15.11
CA HIS A 305 0.23 -5.87 -16.22
C HIS A 305 1.57 -6.53 -15.87
N SER A 306 1.88 -6.70 -14.59
CA SER A 306 3.16 -7.23 -14.11
C SER A 306 2.99 -8.63 -13.54
N GLU A 307 3.84 -9.57 -13.96
CA GLU A 307 3.85 -10.93 -13.43
C GLU A 307 4.14 -10.93 -11.93
N SER A 308 3.32 -11.65 -11.15
CA SER A 308 3.60 -11.90 -9.74
C SER A 308 4.88 -12.71 -9.62
N THR A 309 5.82 -12.28 -8.78
CA THR A 309 6.98 -13.10 -8.42
C THR A 309 6.52 -14.29 -7.56
N GLU A 310 7.34 -15.34 -7.44
CA GLU A 310 7.06 -16.44 -6.48
C GLU A 310 6.91 -15.92 -5.05
N GLU A 311 7.70 -14.89 -4.68
CA GLU A 311 7.64 -14.25 -3.37
C GLU A 311 6.30 -13.53 -3.13
N ASP A 312 5.61 -13.13 -4.19
CA ASP A 312 4.35 -12.37 -4.14
C ASP A 312 3.12 -13.22 -4.48
N ALA A 313 3.30 -14.54 -4.60
CA ALA A 313 2.22 -15.46 -4.88
C ALA A 313 1.11 -15.38 -3.80
N GLY A 314 -0.12 -15.13 -4.24
CA GLY A 314 -1.29 -15.00 -3.39
C GLY A 314 -1.39 -13.68 -2.60
N VAL A 315 -0.52 -12.70 -2.89
CA VAL A 315 -0.52 -11.37 -2.25
C VAL A 315 -1.27 -10.38 -3.11
N PHE A 316 -2.14 -9.61 -2.48
CA PHE A 316 -3.00 -8.65 -3.16
C PHE A 316 -2.97 -7.27 -2.50
N ASP A 317 -3.16 -6.23 -3.31
CA ASP A 317 -3.44 -4.87 -2.85
C ASP A 317 -4.96 -4.67 -2.73
N ILE A 318 -5.46 -4.66 -1.50
CA ILE A 318 -6.84 -4.30 -1.19
C ILE A 318 -6.90 -2.79 -0.96
N ASN A 319 -7.71 -2.07 -1.73
CA ASN A 319 -7.88 -0.62 -1.59
C ASN A 319 -9.34 -0.16 -1.71
N ASN A 320 -9.64 1.04 -1.21
CA ASN A 320 -10.99 1.60 -1.24
C ASN A 320 -11.40 2.02 -2.67
N ARG A 321 -12.65 1.74 -3.06
CA ARG A 321 -13.25 2.19 -4.33
C ARG A 321 -13.75 3.64 -4.23
N ARG A 322 -14.33 4.02 -3.09
CA ARG A 322 -15.02 5.31 -2.90
C ARG A 322 -14.12 6.38 -2.29
N ARG A 323 -14.40 7.63 -2.63
CA ARG A 323 -13.76 8.84 -2.05
C ARG A 323 -14.75 9.95 -1.72
N LEU A 324 -15.86 10.04 -2.46
CA LEU A 324 -16.99 10.90 -2.14
C LEU A 324 -18.11 10.11 -1.46
N GLY A 325 -18.94 10.81 -0.67
CA GLY A 325 -20.05 10.22 0.09
C GLY A 325 -19.68 9.49 1.39
N LEU A 326 -18.41 9.51 1.81
CA LEU A 326 -17.93 8.97 3.09
C LEU A 326 -16.75 9.81 3.61
N SER A 327 -16.54 9.86 4.91
CA SER A 327 -15.38 10.54 5.52
C SER A 327 -14.10 9.70 5.47
N GLU A 328 -12.96 10.31 5.80
CA GLU A 328 -11.68 9.60 5.94
C GLU A 328 -11.73 8.52 7.01
N VAL A 329 -12.29 8.81 8.19
CA VAL A 329 -12.57 7.82 9.24
C VAL A 329 -13.39 6.65 8.71
N GLN A 330 -14.50 6.91 8.01
CA GLN A 330 -15.35 5.85 7.46
C GLN A 330 -14.59 5.00 6.43
N CYS A 331 -13.78 5.64 5.58
CA CYS A 331 -12.99 4.94 4.57
C CYS A 331 -11.96 3.98 5.20
N VAL A 332 -11.30 4.40 6.28
CA VAL A 332 -10.35 3.56 7.03
C VAL A 332 -11.08 2.45 7.79
N THR A 333 -12.23 2.74 8.39
CA THR A 333 -13.07 1.75 9.08
C THR A 333 -13.60 0.67 8.12
N ASP A 334 -14.05 1.05 6.92
CA ASP A 334 -14.46 0.11 5.88
C ASP A 334 -13.29 -0.78 5.44
N MET A 335 -12.11 -0.18 5.23
CA MET A 335 -10.88 -0.93 4.90
C MET A 335 -10.55 -1.97 5.98
N TYR A 336 -10.53 -1.55 7.25
CA TYR A 336 -10.25 -2.42 8.37
C TYR A 336 -11.24 -3.59 8.47
N ASN A 337 -12.55 -3.30 8.42
CA ASN A 337 -13.58 -4.32 8.57
C ASN A 337 -13.62 -5.30 7.38
N GLY A 338 -13.42 -4.79 6.17
CA GLY A 338 -13.35 -5.63 4.97
C GLY A 338 -12.14 -6.56 4.99
N VAL A 339 -10.94 -6.05 5.31
CA VAL A 339 -9.72 -6.86 5.45
C VAL A 339 -9.90 -7.90 6.55
N LYS A 340 -10.48 -7.53 7.70
CA LYS A 340 -10.76 -8.46 8.80
C LYS A 340 -11.62 -9.65 8.35
N LYS A 341 -12.75 -9.41 7.66
CA LYS A 341 -13.61 -10.49 7.18
C LYS A 341 -12.91 -11.42 6.18
N LEU A 342 -12.07 -10.84 5.31
CA LEU A 342 -11.29 -11.64 4.35
C LEU A 342 -10.23 -12.49 5.06
N LEU A 343 -9.57 -11.94 6.08
CA LEU A 343 -8.63 -12.70 6.91
C LEU A 343 -9.30 -13.82 7.70
N ASP A 344 -10.52 -13.61 8.20
CA ASP A 344 -11.25 -14.66 8.91
C ASP A 344 -11.52 -15.88 7.99
N ILE A 345 -11.83 -15.64 6.71
CA ILE A 345 -11.99 -16.70 5.69
C ILE A 345 -10.64 -17.36 5.40
N GLU A 346 -9.59 -16.58 5.18
CA GLU A 346 -8.26 -17.12 4.88
C GLU A 346 -7.75 -18.01 6.03
N ARG A 347 -7.91 -17.55 7.28
CA ARG A 347 -7.54 -18.30 8.48
C ARG A 347 -8.32 -19.60 8.62
N ALA A 348 -9.62 -19.59 8.31
CA ALA A 348 -10.44 -20.78 8.36
C ALA A 348 -9.98 -21.82 7.32
N ALA A 349 -9.69 -21.37 6.09
CA ALA A 349 -9.19 -22.24 5.02
C ALA A 349 -7.81 -22.83 5.36
N VAL A 350 -6.89 -21.99 5.84
CA VAL A 350 -5.55 -22.44 6.29
C VAL A 350 -5.69 -23.42 7.46
N ALA A 351 -6.54 -23.15 8.44
CA ALA A 351 -6.75 -24.07 9.55
C ALA A 351 -7.35 -25.42 9.11
N GLU A 352 -8.24 -25.43 8.11
CA GLU A 352 -8.77 -26.67 7.54
C GLU A 352 -7.68 -27.49 6.84
N GLU A 353 -6.82 -26.85 6.05
CA GLU A 353 -5.70 -27.49 5.38
C GLU A 353 -4.70 -28.06 6.40
N GLN A 354 -4.32 -27.25 7.40
CA GLN A 354 -3.42 -27.65 8.48
C GLN A 354 -4.02 -28.71 9.42
N GLY A 355 -5.34 -28.91 9.38
CA GLY A 355 -6.03 -29.97 10.12
C GLY A 355 -5.93 -31.36 9.48
N LYS A 356 -5.43 -31.44 8.23
CA LYS A 356 -5.26 -32.67 7.44
C LYS A 356 -3.81 -33.13 7.52
N PHE A 357 -3.61 -34.46 7.51
CA PHE A 357 -2.25 -35.00 7.48
C PHE A 357 -1.57 -34.59 6.16
N PRO A 358 -0.29 -34.14 6.18
CA PRO A 358 0.42 -33.75 4.97
C PRO A 358 0.80 -34.98 4.13
N GLU A 359 -0.11 -35.42 3.25
CA GLU A 359 0.06 -36.61 2.41
C GLU A 359 1.33 -36.59 1.54
N ALA A 360 1.87 -35.41 1.25
CA ALA A 360 3.13 -35.24 0.54
C ALA A 360 4.32 -35.93 1.23
N LEU A 361 4.27 -36.11 2.56
CA LEU A 361 5.29 -36.86 3.31
C LEU A 361 5.28 -38.36 3.00
N ASN A 362 4.15 -38.94 2.58
CA ASN A 362 4.02 -40.37 2.30
C ASN A 362 4.76 -40.82 1.02
N LYS A 363 5.33 -39.89 0.26
CA LYS A 363 6.07 -40.19 -0.95
C LYS A 363 7.35 -40.99 -0.61
N PRO A 364 7.63 -42.14 -1.27
CA PRO A 364 8.76 -43.02 -0.93
C PRO A 364 10.14 -42.33 -0.96
N GLU A 365 10.28 -41.28 -1.76
CA GLU A 365 11.49 -40.46 -1.90
C GLU A 365 11.77 -39.52 -0.72
N VAL A 366 10.78 -39.25 0.14
CA VAL A 366 10.95 -38.35 1.30
C VAL A 366 11.71 -39.08 2.40
N LYS A 367 12.90 -38.59 2.74
CA LYS A 367 13.82 -39.22 3.72
C LYS A 367 14.02 -38.41 5.00
N SER A 368 13.21 -37.39 5.21
CA SER A 368 13.32 -36.51 6.38
C SER A 368 13.03 -37.26 7.69
N LEU A 369 13.68 -36.85 8.78
CA LEU A 369 13.31 -37.35 10.11
C LEU A 369 11.85 -37.03 10.45
N LEU A 370 11.34 -35.89 9.98
CA LEU A 370 9.90 -35.57 10.06
C LEU A 370 9.04 -36.72 9.51
N ASN A 371 9.34 -37.22 8.30
CA ASN A 371 8.59 -38.33 7.71
C ASN A 371 8.71 -39.62 8.53
N ASN A 372 9.90 -39.90 9.07
CA ASN A 372 10.13 -41.13 9.86
C ASN A 372 9.28 -41.17 11.14
N TYR A 373 8.99 -40.01 11.75
CA TYR A 373 8.38 -39.94 13.08
C TYR A 373 6.97 -39.32 13.11
N LEU A 374 6.57 -38.56 12.09
CA LEU A 374 5.22 -38.03 12.00
C LEU A 374 4.30 -39.00 11.25
N THR A 375 3.76 -39.97 11.99
CA THR A 375 2.70 -40.85 11.48
C THR A 375 1.35 -40.13 11.49
N GLU A 376 0.36 -40.66 10.78
CA GLU A 376 -1.03 -40.15 10.86
C GLU A 376 -1.56 -40.13 12.30
N ASP A 377 -1.25 -41.16 13.09
CA ASP A 377 -1.74 -41.28 14.46
C ASP A 377 -1.06 -40.25 15.36
N THR A 378 0.27 -40.11 15.24
CA THR A 378 1.02 -39.05 15.94
C THR A 378 0.51 -37.67 15.53
N PHE A 379 0.24 -37.43 14.25
CA PHE A 379 -0.33 -36.17 13.80
C PHE A 379 -1.71 -35.90 14.39
N LYS A 380 -2.61 -36.91 14.41
CA LYS A 380 -3.95 -36.79 15.04
C LYS A 380 -3.86 -36.44 16.52
N GLU A 381 -2.88 -36.98 17.25
CA GLU A 381 -2.66 -36.68 18.68
C GLU A 381 -2.11 -35.28 18.92
N LEU A 382 -1.34 -34.74 17.97
CA LEU A 382 -0.63 -33.48 18.16
C LEU A 382 -1.39 -32.28 17.57
N LYS A 383 -2.03 -32.41 16.41
CA LYS A 383 -2.46 -31.29 15.53
C LYS A 383 -3.24 -30.15 16.21
N ASP A 384 -4.02 -30.46 17.25
CA ASP A 384 -4.87 -29.49 17.95
C ASP A 384 -4.18 -28.87 19.19
N LYS A 385 -2.96 -29.30 19.53
CA LYS A 385 -2.17 -28.73 20.63
C LYS A 385 -1.63 -27.36 20.25
N LYS A 386 -1.51 -26.47 21.25
CA LYS A 386 -0.81 -25.19 21.15
C LYS A 386 0.01 -24.95 22.41
N THR A 387 1.15 -24.29 22.24
CA THR A 387 1.95 -23.75 23.35
C THR A 387 1.27 -22.53 23.98
N ALA A 388 1.81 -22.04 25.10
CA ALA A 388 1.35 -20.83 25.77
C ALA A 388 1.41 -19.57 24.90
N ARG A 389 2.29 -19.53 23.89
CA ARG A 389 2.37 -18.43 22.91
C ARG A 389 1.66 -18.73 21.58
N GLY A 390 0.90 -19.83 21.52
CA GLY A 390 0.03 -20.14 20.39
C GLY A 390 0.67 -20.92 19.25
N SER A 391 1.94 -21.36 19.37
CA SER A 391 2.60 -22.18 18.36
C SER A 391 1.94 -23.56 18.27
N SER A 392 1.56 -23.96 17.06
CA SER A 392 1.00 -25.29 16.75
C SER A 392 2.09 -26.25 16.29
N PRO A 393 1.83 -27.58 16.29
CA PRO A 393 2.70 -28.55 15.62
C PRO A 393 2.86 -28.26 14.13
N TRP A 394 1.83 -27.71 13.47
CA TRP A 394 1.95 -27.33 12.07
C TRP A 394 3.05 -26.29 11.86
N ASN A 395 3.14 -25.27 12.73
CA ASN A 395 4.22 -24.28 12.66
C ASN A 395 5.61 -24.93 12.69
N GLN A 396 5.76 -26.04 13.41
CA GLN A 396 7.04 -26.73 13.56
C GLN A 396 7.39 -27.60 12.36
N ILE A 397 6.41 -28.23 11.73
CA ILE A 397 6.63 -29.15 10.60
C ILE A 397 6.53 -28.48 9.22
N ASN A 398 6.02 -27.24 9.16
CA ASN A 398 5.72 -26.54 7.91
C ASN A 398 6.90 -26.53 6.94
N SER A 399 8.12 -26.29 7.44
CA SER A 399 9.31 -26.29 6.60
C SER A 399 9.56 -27.65 5.93
N GLY A 400 9.38 -28.76 6.65
CA GLY A 400 9.56 -30.10 6.10
C GLY A 400 8.43 -30.54 5.17
N VAL A 401 7.22 -30.01 5.37
CA VAL A 401 6.08 -30.20 4.47
C VAL A 401 6.29 -29.45 3.14
N CYS A 402 6.79 -28.22 3.19
CA CYS A 402 7.08 -27.41 1.99
C CYS A 402 8.37 -27.83 1.27
N ASN A 403 9.37 -28.34 1.99
CA ASN A 403 10.68 -28.71 1.47
C ASN A 403 10.95 -30.19 1.74
N LEU A 404 10.43 -31.05 0.86
CA LEU A 404 10.45 -32.52 1.01
C LEU A 404 11.85 -33.13 0.97
N ASP A 405 12.86 -32.37 0.54
CA ASP A 405 14.29 -32.71 0.54
C ASP A 405 14.99 -32.39 1.88
N SER A 406 14.28 -31.81 2.85
CA SER A 406 14.80 -31.55 4.20
C SER A 406 15.37 -32.81 4.85
N SER A 407 16.51 -32.70 5.52
CA SER A 407 17.06 -33.82 6.32
C SER A 407 16.26 -34.06 7.61
N THR A 408 15.90 -32.98 8.32
CA THR A 408 15.07 -33.04 9.54
C THR A 408 13.64 -32.62 9.25
N GLY A 409 13.43 -31.37 8.82
CA GLY A 409 12.14 -30.79 8.46
C GLY A 409 11.31 -30.25 9.64
N VAL A 410 11.89 -30.15 10.85
CA VAL A 410 11.22 -29.67 12.06
C VAL A 410 11.97 -28.51 12.69
N TYR A 411 11.24 -27.47 13.11
CA TYR A 411 11.78 -26.28 13.77
C TYR A 411 10.94 -25.92 14.99
N ALA A 412 11.56 -25.82 16.16
CA ALA A 412 10.88 -25.31 17.35
C ALA A 412 10.90 -23.77 17.35
N SER A 413 9.72 -23.15 17.47
CA SER A 413 9.56 -21.70 17.57
C SER A 413 9.88 -21.16 18.98
N GLU A 414 9.79 -22.01 20.00
CA GLU A 414 10.00 -21.65 21.39
C GLU A 414 10.34 -22.87 22.27
N GLN A 415 10.71 -22.63 23.53
CA GLN A 415 11.15 -23.67 24.45
C GLN A 415 10.09 -24.75 24.72
N GLU A 416 8.81 -24.36 24.84
CA GLU A 416 7.73 -25.31 25.12
C GLU A 416 7.49 -26.29 23.96
N ALA A 417 7.82 -25.86 22.73
CA ALA A 417 7.61 -26.63 21.50
C ALA A 417 8.46 -27.92 21.44
N TYR A 418 9.61 -27.97 22.13
CA TYR A 418 10.51 -29.13 22.13
C TYR A 418 9.88 -30.42 22.67
N THR A 419 8.81 -30.33 23.45
CA THR A 419 8.13 -31.50 24.02
C THR A 419 7.36 -32.35 22.99
N LEU A 420 7.27 -31.90 21.74
CA LEU A 420 6.44 -32.51 20.70
C LEU A 420 7.22 -33.47 19.78
N PHE A 421 8.57 -33.45 19.80
CA PHE A 421 9.40 -34.17 18.83
C PHE A 421 10.66 -34.83 19.43
N ASP A 422 10.59 -35.33 20.66
CA ASP A 422 11.69 -36.06 21.33
C ASP A 422 12.35 -37.16 20.46
N PRO A 423 11.61 -38.00 19.70
CA PRO A 423 12.22 -39.04 18.87
C PRO A 423 13.16 -38.48 17.79
N ILE A 424 12.84 -37.33 17.20
CA ILE A 424 13.67 -36.68 16.18
C ILE A 424 15.00 -36.22 16.78
N ILE A 425 14.97 -35.68 18.00
CA ILE A 425 16.17 -35.23 18.72
C ILE A 425 17.10 -36.43 18.99
N VAL A 426 16.54 -37.53 19.48
CA VAL A 426 17.32 -38.74 19.80
C VAL A 426 17.92 -39.39 18.55
N ASP A 427 17.19 -39.43 17.44
CA ASP A 427 17.71 -39.99 16.18
C ASP A 427 18.86 -39.14 15.64
N TYR A 428 18.65 -37.83 15.50
CA TYR A 428 19.65 -36.93 14.94
C TYR A 428 20.94 -36.87 15.77
N HIS A 429 20.83 -36.97 17.09
CA HIS A 429 21.96 -36.91 18.02
C HIS A 429 22.46 -38.28 18.50
N ALA A 430 22.10 -39.38 17.84
CA ALA A 430 22.54 -40.70 18.23
C ALA A 430 24.09 -40.77 18.36
N PRO A 431 24.63 -41.38 19.43
CA PRO A 431 23.96 -42.28 20.38
C PRO A 431 23.35 -41.63 21.63
N ASP A 432 23.31 -40.29 21.72
CA ASP A 432 22.87 -39.57 22.92
C ASP A 432 21.38 -39.84 23.24
N LYS A 433 21.05 -39.92 24.54
CA LYS A 433 19.67 -40.04 25.00
C LYS A 433 19.29 -38.86 25.88
N LEU A 434 18.03 -38.42 25.79
CA LEU A 434 17.51 -37.32 26.63
C LEU A 434 17.67 -37.60 28.15
N VAL A 435 17.65 -38.87 28.56
CA VAL A 435 17.86 -39.27 29.96
C VAL A 435 19.28 -39.02 30.46
N ASP A 436 20.26 -38.95 29.57
CA ASP A 436 21.67 -38.72 29.92
C ASP A 436 21.92 -37.27 30.35
N ARG A 437 20.99 -36.37 30.00
CA ARG A 437 21.10 -34.90 30.13
C ARG A 437 22.31 -34.35 29.36
N HIS A 438 22.46 -33.03 29.38
CA HIS A 438 23.57 -32.35 28.72
C HIS A 438 24.26 -31.39 29.71
N VAL A 439 25.59 -31.30 29.61
CA VAL A 439 26.41 -30.37 30.39
C VAL A 439 27.02 -29.37 29.44
N THR A 440 26.74 -28.09 29.65
CA THR A 440 27.35 -26.99 28.92
C THR A 440 28.58 -26.46 29.66
N ASP A 441 29.68 -26.23 28.93
CA ASP A 441 30.91 -25.66 29.47
C ASP A 441 31.56 -24.72 28.47
N MET A 442 31.50 -23.42 28.74
CA MET A 442 32.08 -22.36 27.89
C MET A 442 33.35 -21.77 28.54
N ASN A 443 34.00 -22.50 29.45
CA ASN A 443 35.27 -22.06 30.04
C ASN A 443 36.45 -22.44 29.13
N PRO A 444 37.07 -21.49 28.40
CA PRO A 444 38.18 -21.80 27.50
C PRO A 444 39.43 -22.29 28.24
N ASP A 445 39.60 -21.95 29.53
CA ASP A 445 40.78 -22.34 30.31
C ASP A 445 40.83 -23.85 30.59
N LYS A 446 39.70 -24.55 30.42
CA LYS A 446 39.65 -26.02 30.50
C LYS A 446 40.08 -26.70 29.20
N VAL A 447 40.28 -25.94 28.12
CA VAL A 447 40.68 -26.46 26.81
C VAL A 447 42.19 -26.48 26.70
N GLU A 448 42.79 -27.67 26.85
CA GLU A 448 44.22 -27.87 26.62
C GLU A 448 44.50 -28.14 25.14
N ALA A 449 44.67 -27.05 24.37
CA ALA A 449 44.92 -27.12 22.92
C ALA A 449 46.10 -26.22 22.50
N PRO A 450 47.36 -26.66 22.65
CA PRO A 450 48.51 -26.01 22.02
C PRO A 450 48.30 -25.89 20.50
N ASP A 451 48.83 -24.83 19.90
CA ASP A 451 48.64 -24.57 18.46
C ASP A 451 49.22 -25.74 17.63
N LEU A 452 48.34 -26.35 16.83
CA LEU A 452 48.64 -27.53 16.02
C LEU A 452 49.42 -27.20 14.75
N ASP A 453 49.32 -25.97 14.26
CA ASP A 453 50.03 -25.54 13.05
C ASP A 453 50.54 -24.09 13.19
N PRO A 454 51.56 -23.86 14.04
CA PRO A 454 52.08 -22.52 14.31
C PRO A 454 52.71 -21.83 13.09
N GLU A 455 53.06 -22.61 12.07
CA GLU A 455 53.68 -22.13 10.83
C GLU A 455 52.65 -21.89 9.72
N HIS A 456 51.35 -22.12 9.98
CA HIS A 456 50.24 -21.91 9.04
C HIS A 456 50.44 -22.62 7.69
N LYS A 457 51.04 -23.81 7.70
CA LYS A 457 51.34 -24.56 6.48
C LYS A 457 50.16 -25.39 5.99
N PHE A 458 49.27 -25.78 6.90
CA PHE A 458 48.20 -26.75 6.68
C PHE A 458 46.83 -26.18 7.04
N ILE A 459 46.71 -25.51 8.18
CA ILE A 459 45.45 -24.97 8.69
C ILE A 459 45.28 -23.54 8.18
N ARG A 460 44.35 -23.38 7.24
CA ARG A 460 44.05 -22.07 6.61
C ARG A 460 43.20 -21.17 7.50
N SER A 461 42.31 -21.76 8.28
CA SER A 461 41.42 -21.06 9.21
C SER A 461 40.83 -22.06 10.20
N THR A 462 40.62 -21.62 11.43
CA THR A 462 39.89 -22.36 12.47
C THR A 462 38.60 -21.61 12.77
N ARG A 463 37.46 -22.31 12.80
CA ARG A 463 36.16 -21.74 13.14
C ARG A 463 35.42 -22.66 14.12
N THR A 464 34.98 -22.09 15.22
CA THR A 464 34.00 -22.69 16.13
C THR A 464 32.68 -21.94 15.92
N VAL A 465 31.58 -22.68 15.74
CA VAL A 465 30.25 -22.14 15.38
C VAL A 465 29.31 -22.25 16.55
#